data_AF-A0A168ICW5-F1
#
_entry.id   AF-A0A168ICW5-F1
#
_cell.length_a   1.000
_cell.length_b   1.000
_cell.length_c   1.000
_cell.angle_alpha   90.00
_cell.angle_beta   90.00
_cell.angle_gamma   90.00
#
_symmetry.space_group_name_H-M   'P 1'
#
loop_
_entity.id
_entity.type
_entity.pdbx_description
1 polymer ?
#
loop_
_entity_poly.entity_id
_entity_poly.type
_entity_poly.pdbx_seq_one_letter_code
_entity_poly.pdbx_strand_id
1 'polypeptide(L)'
;NLKNPNHCPLGLYIMPSSENFNVWYGVIFVHQGYYSSGAFKFRVAIPEAYPEYPPSVTFISDMFHPLIDSGGNLSLTQQFPTWRPCEDYIFHVLHYIKNIFKKAVLDRLVDKHCPQKEPYRLYRTDVKTFTKLAKQCAELSISESYLYDHFPEDNMIRFSPISESKYGMGTDNASNVGTA
;
A
#
# COMPACT_ATOMS: atom_id res chain seq x y z
N ASN A 1 -14.01 -13.90 2.90
CA ASN A 1 -14.04 -13.41 4.30
C ASN A 1 -12.59 -13.15 4.74
N LEU A 2 -12.18 -11.87 4.79
CA LEU A 2 -10.80 -11.44 5.12
C LEU A 2 -10.42 -11.68 6.60
N LYS A 3 -11.33 -12.26 7.40
CA LYS A 3 -11.07 -12.68 8.79
C LYS A 3 -10.08 -13.84 8.92
N ASN A 4 -9.79 -14.57 7.84
CA ASN A 4 -8.72 -15.57 7.87
C ASN A 4 -7.37 -14.82 7.87
N PRO A 5 -6.52 -15.02 8.90
CA PRO A 5 -5.22 -14.34 9.01
C PRO A 5 -4.29 -14.58 7.81
N ASN A 6 -4.52 -15.63 7.01
CA ASN A 6 -3.74 -15.93 5.81
C ASN A 6 -4.19 -15.17 4.56
N HIS A 7 -5.32 -14.47 4.58
CA HIS A 7 -5.87 -13.81 3.38
C HIS A 7 -5.43 -12.35 3.26
N CYS A 8 -5.17 -11.65 4.37
CA CYS A 8 -4.65 -10.28 4.36
C CYS A 8 -3.16 -10.31 4.76
N PRO A 9 -2.23 -9.92 3.87
CA PRO A 9 -0.82 -10.03 4.18
C PRO A 9 -0.41 -9.00 5.24
N LEU A 10 0.54 -9.37 6.12
CA LEU A 10 1.04 -8.47 7.18
C LEU A 10 1.47 -7.10 6.64
N GLY A 11 1.15 -6.03 7.37
CA GLY A 11 1.44 -4.65 6.97
C GLY A 11 0.44 -4.05 5.98
N LEU A 12 -0.55 -4.82 5.52
CA LEU A 12 -1.64 -4.34 4.66
C LEU A 12 -2.95 -4.31 5.46
N TYR A 13 -3.65 -3.19 5.40
CA TYR A 13 -4.96 -2.98 6.02
C TYR A 13 -5.95 -2.58 4.93
N ILE A 14 -7.18 -3.10 5.00
CA ILE A 14 -8.25 -2.80 4.05
C ILE A 14 -9.58 -2.58 4.76
N MET A 15 -10.36 -1.63 4.26
CA MET A 15 -11.75 -1.36 4.64
C MET A 15 -12.60 -1.12 3.38
N PRO A 16 -13.86 -1.59 3.34
CA PRO A 16 -14.79 -1.17 2.30
C PRO A 16 -15.06 0.35 2.40
N SER A 17 -15.37 0.97 1.27
CA SER A 17 -15.93 2.32 1.21
C SER A 17 -17.22 2.39 2.03
N SER A 18 -17.50 3.56 2.61
CA SER A 18 -18.77 3.81 3.30
C SER A 18 -19.97 3.89 2.36
N GLU A 19 -19.75 4.11 1.06
CA GLU A 19 -20.80 4.32 0.06
C GLU A 19 -20.98 3.15 -0.91
N ASN A 20 -19.90 2.42 -1.22
CA ASN A 20 -19.94 1.34 -2.20
C ASN A 20 -19.12 0.12 -1.77
N PHE A 21 -19.79 -1.00 -1.47
CA PHE A 21 -19.12 -2.25 -1.05
C PHE A 21 -18.22 -2.88 -2.13
N ASN A 22 -18.36 -2.51 -3.40
CA ASN A 22 -17.47 -2.91 -4.48
C ASN A 22 -16.19 -2.05 -4.56
N VAL A 23 -16.07 -1.04 -3.71
CA VAL A 23 -14.88 -0.20 -3.59
C VAL A 23 -14.24 -0.42 -2.24
N TRP A 24 -13.00 -0.88 -2.21
CA TRP A 24 -12.25 -1.06 -0.98
C TRP A 24 -11.06 -0.12 -0.95
N TYR A 25 -10.81 0.51 0.18
CA TYR A 25 -9.61 1.29 0.43
C TYR A 25 -8.63 0.49 1.25
N GLY A 26 -7.35 0.67 0.96
CA GLY A 26 -6.29 0.02 1.69
C GLY A 26 -5.09 0.90 1.92
N VAL A 27 -4.26 0.49 2.85
CA VAL A 27 -2.94 1.07 3.12
C VAL A 27 -1.93 -0.07 3.29
N ILE A 28 -0.77 0.06 2.65
CA ILE A 28 0.36 -0.86 2.80
C ILE A 28 1.53 -0.11 3.44
N PHE A 29 2.01 -0.65 4.57
CA PHE A 29 3.24 -0.23 5.22
C PHE A 29 4.40 -1.08 4.72
N VAL A 30 5.37 -0.44 4.10
CA VAL A 30 6.56 -1.12 3.56
C VAL A 30 7.68 -1.04 4.57
N HIS A 31 8.04 -2.16 5.18
CA HIS A 31 9.04 -2.19 6.25
C HIS A 31 10.49 -2.35 5.77
N GLN A 32 10.70 -2.88 4.56
CA GLN A 32 12.03 -3.24 4.05
C GLN A 32 12.14 -2.98 2.55
N GLY A 33 13.37 -2.84 2.06
CA GLY A 33 13.69 -2.63 0.64
C GLY A 33 13.69 -1.15 0.26
N TYR A 34 13.61 -0.88 -1.05
CA TYR A 34 13.81 0.45 -1.62
C TYR A 34 12.75 1.49 -1.19
N TYR A 35 11.57 1.02 -0.79
CA TYR A 35 10.43 1.84 -0.37
C TYR A 35 10.19 1.77 1.14
N SER A 36 11.20 1.38 1.93
CA SER A 36 11.08 1.24 3.39
C SER A 36 10.57 2.51 4.05
N SER A 37 9.75 2.34 5.09
CA SER A 37 9.06 3.40 5.84
C SER A 37 7.94 4.11 5.10
N GLY A 38 7.60 3.69 3.87
CA GLY A 38 6.46 4.21 3.13
C GLY A 38 5.12 3.67 3.65
N ALA A 39 4.09 4.50 3.56
CA ALA A 39 2.70 4.16 3.85
C ALA A 39 1.82 4.54 2.65
N PHE A 40 1.57 3.58 1.76
CA PHE A 40 0.91 3.86 0.48
C PHE A 40 -0.58 3.52 0.57
N LYS A 41 -1.43 4.54 0.41
CA LYS A 41 -2.88 4.36 0.29
C LYS A 41 -3.25 3.95 -1.13
N PHE A 42 -4.19 3.02 -1.27
CA PHE A 42 -4.69 2.55 -2.55
C PHE A 42 -6.19 2.25 -2.49
N ARG A 43 -6.81 2.20 -3.66
CA ARG A 43 -8.21 1.85 -3.89
C ARG A 43 -8.26 0.58 -4.73
N VAL A 44 -9.16 -0.31 -4.38
CA VAL A 44 -9.51 -1.53 -5.13
C VAL A 44 -10.95 -1.36 -5.63
N ALA A 45 -11.16 -1.40 -6.93
CA ALA A 45 -12.51 -1.46 -7.51
C ALA A 45 -12.79 -2.89 -7.99
N ILE A 46 -13.86 -3.46 -7.45
CA ILE A 46 -14.34 -4.79 -7.76
C ILE A 46 -15.41 -4.63 -8.86
N PRO A 47 -15.24 -5.24 -10.05
CA PRO A 47 -16.24 -5.16 -11.10
C PRO A 47 -17.50 -5.91 -10.70
N GLU A 48 -18.66 -5.50 -11.20
CA GLU A 48 -19.94 -6.19 -10.94
C GLU A 48 -19.93 -7.65 -11.37
N ALA A 49 -19.20 -7.96 -12.46
CA ALA A 49 -19.05 -9.31 -12.96
C ALA A 49 -17.96 -10.13 -12.24
N TYR A 50 -17.39 -9.65 -11.13
CA TYR A 50 -16.38 -10.42 -10.38
C TYR A 50 -16.95 -11.80 -9.94
N PRO A 51 -16.20 -12.90 -10.07
CA PRO A 51 -14.78 -12.99 -10.42
C PRO A 51 -14.48 -13.21 -11.90
N GLU A 52 -15.39 -12.91 -12.84
CA GLU A 52 -15.13 -13.04 -14.28
C GLU A 52 -14.01 -12.10 -14.75
N TYR A 53 -13.97 -10.88 -14.19
CA TYR A 53 -12.92 -9.90 -14.44
C TYR A 53 -12.13 -9.57 -13.16
N PRO A 54 -10.82 -9.23 -13.29
CA PRO A 54 -10.00 -8.86 -12.15
C PRO A 54 -10.49 -7.54 -11.52
N PRO A 55 -10.27 -7.35 -10.20
CA PRO A 55 -10.38 -6.02 -9.63
C PRO A 55 -9.29 -5.10 -10.19
N SER A 56 -9.54 -3.80 -10.27
CA SER A 56 -8.51 -2.79 -10.54
C SER A 56 -7.95 -2.23 -9.24
N VAL A 57 -6.69 -1.83 -9.27
CA VAL A 57 -6.00 -1.25 -8.10
C VAL A 57 -5.36 0.07 -8.53
N THR A 58 -5.67 1.13 -7.79
CA THR A 58 -5.16 2.49 -8.04
C THR A 58 -4.55 3.04 -6.76
N PHE A 59 -3.27 3.39 -6.79
CA PHE A 59 -2.59 4.09 -5.70
C PHE A 59 -3.03 5.56 -5.67
N ILE A 60 -3.28 6.07 -4.47
CA ILE A 60 -3.80 7.43 -4.27
C ILE A 60 -2.66 8.45 -4.25
N SER A 61 -1.50 8.08 -3.72
CA SER A 61 -0.29 8.91 -3.76
C SER A 61 0.44 8.78 -5.09
N ASP A 62 1.21 9.80 -5.46
CA ASP A 62 2.14 9.72 -6.59
C ASP A 62 3.17 8.61 -6.39
N MET A 63 3.28 7.72 -7.37
CA MET A 63 4.14 6.55 -7.30
C MET A 63 5.29 6.62 -8.30
N PHE A 64 6.51 6.42 -7.79
CA PHE A 64 7.68 6.10 -8.59
C PHE A 64 7.91 4.59 -8.53
N HIS A 65 7.25 3.80 -9.40
CA HIS A 65 7.33 2.34 -9.36
C HIS A 65 7.10 1.73 -10.76
N PRO A 66 7.91 0.73 -11.20
CA PRO A 66 7.81 0.18 -12.56
C PRO A 66 6.43 -0.32 -12.98
N LEU A 67 5.68 -0.90 -12.04
CA LEU A 67 4.35 -1.50 -12.28
C LEU A 67 3.18 -0.52 -12.12
N ILE A 68 3.42 0.73 -11.73
CA ILE A 68 2.35 1.70 -11.45
C ILE A 68 2.42 2.82 -12.48
N ASP A 69 1.34 3.07 -13.20
CA ASP A 69 1.30 4.14 -14.20
C ASP A 69 1.24 5.55 -13.58
N SER A 70 1.26 6.59 -14.41
CA SER A 70 1.18 7.99 -13.96
C SER A 70 -0.16 8.36 -13.32
N GLY A 71 -1.21 7.56 -13.51
CA GLY A 71 -2.50 7.72 -12.85
C GLY A 71 -2.65 6.86 -11.59
N GLY A 72 -1.58 6.19 -11.15
CA GLY A 72 -1.59 5.33 -9.97
C GLY A 72 -2.08 3.90 -10.24
N ASN A 73 -2.46 3.53 -11.47
CA ASN A 73 -2.99 2.19 -11.73
C ASN A 73 -1.88 1.14 -11.72
N LEU A 74 -2.12 0.07 -10.95
CA LEU A 74 -1.20 -1.06 -10.86
C LEU A 74 -1.43 -2.03 -12.02
N SER A 75 -0.37 -2.33 -12.77
CA SER A 75 -0.34 -3.41 -13.75
C SER A 75 -0.31 -4.78 -13.05
N LEU A 76 -1.41 -5.52 -13.17
CA LEU A 76 -1.54 -6.90 -12.68
C LEU A 76 -0.95 -7.94 -13.66
N THR A 77 -0.68 -7.53 -14.90
CA THR A 77 -0.42 -8.43 -16.04
C THR A 77 0.83 -9.30 -15.92
N GLN A 78 1.79 -8.95 -15.06
CA GLN A 78 2.95 -9.82 -14.84
C GLN A 78 2.61 -11.02 -13.94
N GLN A 79 1.77 -10.81 -12.92
CA GLN A 79 1.37 -11.87 -11.99
C GLN A 79 0.14 -12.63 -12.49
N PHE A 80 -0.75 -11.91 -13.17
CA PHE A 80 -1.98 -12.43 -13.77
C PHE A 80 -1.99 -12.09 -15.26
N PRO A 81 -1.13 -12.72 -16.09
CA PRO A 81 -1.13 -12.49 -17.55
C PRO A 81 -2.48 -12.81 -18.18
N THR A 82 -3.19 -13.78 -17.61
CA THR A 82 -4.58 -14.10 -17.88
C THR A 82 -5.25 -14.27 -16.53
N TRP A 83 -6.26 -13.46 -16.26
CA TRP A 83 -7.10 -13.63 -15.06
C TRP A 83 -7.91 -14.92 -15.23
N ARG A 84 -7.85 -15.81 -14.23
CA ARG A 84 -8.61 -17.07 -14.24
C ARG A 84 -9.79 -16.96 -13.29
N PRO A 85 -11.03 -16.83 -13.81
CA PRO A 85 -12.22 -16.78 -12.97
C PRO A 85 -12.28 -17.98 -12.01
N CYS A 86 -12.67 -17.72 -10.77
CA CYS A 86 -12.77 -18.75 -9.72
C CYS A 86 -11.45 -19.44 -9.31
N GLU A 87 -10.29 -18.99 -9.82
CA GLU A 87 -8.97 -19.40 -9.33
C GLU A 87 -8.20 -18.20 -8.78
N ASP A 88 -8.25 -17.08 -9.50
CA ASP A 88 -7.67 -15.82 -9.07
C ASP A 88 -8.73 -14.98 -8.31
N TYR A 89 -8.32 -14.35 -7.21
CA TYR A 89 -9.22 -13.66 -6.31
C TYR A 89 -8.55 -12.42 -5.71
N ILE A 90 -9.34 -11.53 -5.12
CA ILE A 90 -8.85 -10.29 -4.48
C ILE A 90 -7.69 -10.56 -3.53
N PHE A 91 -7.71 -11.62 -2.71
CA PHE A 91 -6.60 -11.89 -1.79
C PHE A 91 -5.27 -12.23 -2.49
N HIS A 92 -5.30 -12.83 -3.69
CA HIS A 92 -4.10 -13.00 -4.53
C HIS A 92 -3.58 -11.64 -5.00
N VAL A 93 -4.48 -10.73 -5.37
CA VAL A 93 -4.12 -9.35 -5.72
C VAL A 93 -3.52 -8.62 -4.52
N LEU A 94 -4.06 -8.77 -3.31
CA LEU A 94 -3.49 -8.16 -2.09
C LEU A 94 -2.07 -8.66 -1.79
N HIS A 95 -1.84 -9.96 -1.96
CA HIS A 95 -0.49 -10.53 -1.84
C HIS A 95 0.45 -9.94 -2.90
N TYR A 96 -0.04 -9.73 -4.12
CA TYR A 96 0.75 -9.13 -5.17
C TYR A 96 1.09 -7.67 -4.89
N ILE A 97 0.13 -6.84 -4.42
CA ILE A 97 0.34 -5.46 -3.97
C ILE A 97 1.50 -5.39 -2.97
N LYS A 98 1.54 -6.30 -1.98
CA LYS A 98 2.67 -6.34 -1.03
C LYS A 98 3.98 -6.72 -1.70
N ASN A 99 3.94 -7.66 -2.64
CA ASN A 99 5.14 -8.25 -3.23
C ASN A 99 5.80 -7.34 -4.27
N ILE A 100 5.09 -6.39 -4.90
CA ILE A 100 5.69 -5.50 -5.91
C ILE A 100 6.88 -4.69 -5.36
N PHE A 101 6.87 -4.37 -4.06
CA PHE A 101 7.94 -3.63 -3.39
C PHE A 101 9.17 -4.49 -3.05
N LYS A 102 9.07 -5.82 -3.16
CA LYS A 102 10.16 -6.74 -2.80
C LYS A 102 11.17 -6.83 -3.93
N LYS A 103 12.46 -6.84 -3.57
CA LYS A 103 13.57 -7.06 -4.51
C LYS A 103 13.34 -8.28 -5.42
N ALA A 104 12.86 -9.39 -4.87
CA ALA A 104 12.58 -10.61 -5.63
C ALA A 104 11.57 -10.43 -6.78
N VAL A 105 10.61 -9.49 -6.66
CA VAL A 105 9.71 -9.15 -7.77
C VAL A 105 10.37 -8.15 -8.71
N LEU A 106 10.98 -7.10 -8.18
CA LEU A 106 11.68 -6.06 -8.95
C LEU A 106 12.75 -6.65 -9.91
N ASP A 107 13.55 -7.60 -9.41
CA ASP A 107 14.57 -8.33 -10.17
C ASP A 107 14.00 -9.07 -11.38
N ARG A 108 12.76 -9.56 -11.29
CA ARG A 108 12.11 -10.40 -12.31
C ARG A 108 11.13 -9.63 -13.20
N LEU A 109 11.03 -8.31 -13.04
CA LEU A 109 10.14 -7.51 -13.88
C LEU A 109 10.51 -7.64 -15.36
N VAL A 110 9.49 -7.64 -16.22
CA VAL A 110 9.67 -7.62 -17.68
C VAL A 110 9.09 -6.33 -18.23
N ASP A 111 9.83 -5.66 -19.10
CA ASP A 111 9.51 -4.33 -19.65
C ASP A 111 8.06 -4.22 -20.17
N LYS A 112 7.60 -5.25 -20.87
CA LYS A 112 6.24 -5.30 -21.44
C LYS A 112 5.12 -5.12 -20.42
N HIS A 113 5.36 -5.48 -19.15
CA HIS A 113 4.39 -5.37 -18.06
C HIS A 113 4.54 -4.09 -17.23
N CYS A 114 5.59 -3.30 -17.46
CA CYS A 114 5.92 -2.09 -16.72
C CYS A 114 5.40 -0.85 -17.47
N PRO A 115 4.29 -0.22 -17.03
CA PRO A 115 3.80 1.01 -17.64
C PRO A 115 4.77 2.17 -17.44
N GLN A 116 5.41 2.29 -16.27
CA GLN A 116 6.35 3.37 -15.99
C GLN A 116 7.77 2.95 -16.38
N LYS A 117 8.22 3.43 -17.54
CA LYS A 117 9.49 3.01 -18.16
C LYS A 117 10.73 3.49 -17.40
N GLU A 118 10.68 4.68 -16.81
CA GLU A 118 11.84 5.28 -16.17
C GLU A 118 12.28 4.55 -14.89
N PRO A 119 11.41 4.24 -13.90
CA PRO A 119 11.79 3.40 -12.77
C PRO A 119 12.28 2.01 -13.20
N TYR A 120 11.66 1.40 -14.22
CA TYR A 120 12.09 0.11 -14.75
C TYR A 120 13.52 0.16 -15.30
N ARG A 121 13.83 1.20 -16.08
CA ARG A 121 15.15 1.44 -16.68
C ARG A 121 16.19 1.70 -15.59
N LEU A 122 15.91 2.66 -14.69
CA LEU A 122 16.83 3.02 -13.60
C LEU A 122 17.13 1.82 -12.69
N TYR A 123 16.14 0.98 -12.37
CA TYR A 123 16.40 -0.23 -11.58
C TYR A 123 17.48 -1.14 -12.19
N ARG A 124 17.56 -1.19 -13.53
CA ARG A 124 18.52 -2.04 -14.27
C ARG A 124 19.84 -1.35 -14.56
N THR A 125 19.82 -0.05 -14.83
CA THR A 125 21.01 0.67 -15.31
C THR A 125 21.67 1.53 -14.23
N ASP A 126 20.91 2.01 -13.25
CA ASP A 126 21.39 2.88 -12.18
C ASP A 126 20.56 2.70 -10.90
N VAL A 127 20.83 1.59 -10.21
CA VAL A 127 20.12 1.22 -8.98
C VAL A 127 20.31 2.26 -7.87
N LYS A 128 21.39 3.07 -7.90
CA LYS A 128 21.63 4.12 -6.91
C LYS A 128 20.60 5.23 -7.07
N THR A 129 20.40 5.72 -8.30
CA THR A 129 19.37 6.73 -8.59
C THR A 129 17.97 6.18 -8.35
N PHE A 130 17.69 4.94 -8.75
CA PHE A 130 16.42 4.28 -8.44
C PHE A 130 16.15 4.28 -6.92
N THR A 131 17.14 3.88 -6.12
CA THR A 131 17.01 3.81 -4.65
C THR A 131 16.69 5.18 -4.05
N LYS A 132 17.36 6.23 -4.53
CA LYS A 132 17.10 7.60 -4.06
C LYS A 132 15.66 8.03 -4.37
N LEU A 133 15.18 7.80 -5.59
CA LEU A 133 13.83 8.19 -6.01
C LEU A 133 12.74 7.35 -5.31
N ALA A 134 12.96 6.04 -5.15
CA ALA A 134 12.06 5.16 -4.40
C ALA A 134 11.95 5.58 -2.93
N LYS A 135 13.08 5.99 -2.32
CA LYS A 135 13.08 6.54 -0.95
C LYS A 135 12.31 7.86 -0.86
N GLN A 136 12.51 8.78 -1.81
CA GLN A 136 11.75 10.04 -1.85
C GLN A 136 10.25 9.80 -2.01
N CYS A 137 9.86 8.82 -2.84
CA CYS A 137 8.46 8.39 -2.98
C CYS A 137 7.90 7.87 -1.64
N ALA A 138 8.67 7.06 -0.90
CA ALA A 138 8.28 6.61 0.44
C ALA A 138 8.15 7.76 1.45
N GLU A 139 9.10 8.71 1.46
CA GLU A 139 9.06 9.90 2.33
C GLU A 139 7.85 10.79 2.04
N LEU A 140 7.49 10.98 0.76
CA LEU A 140 6.28 11.72 0.38
C LEU A 140 5.01 11.03 0.86
N SER A 141 4.94 9.70 0.81
CA SER A 141 3.75 8.95 1.25
C SER A 141 3.39 9.15 2.73
N ILE A 142 4.37 9.56 3.55
CA ILE A 142 4.21 9.79 4.98
C ILE A 142 4.23 11.28 5.36
N SER A 143 4.29 12.19 4.39
CA SER A 143 4.14 13.63 4.68
C SER A 143 2.74 13.90 5.23
N GLU A 144 2.59 14.94 6.04
CA GLU A 144 1.28 15.29 6.62
C GLU A 144 0.20 15.47 5.56
N SER A 145 0.58 16.08 4.43
CA SER A 145 -0.31 16.33 3.28
C SER A 145 -0.82 15.08 2.59
N TYR A 146 -0.15 13.93 2.73
CA TYR A 146 -0.59 12.66 2.14
C TYR A 146 -1.16 11.72 3.21
N LEU A 147 -0.50 11.65 4.36
CA LEU A 147 -0.87 10.73 5.44
C LEU A 147 -2.18 11.16 6.10
N TYR A 148 -2.34 12.45 6.40
CA TYR A 148 -3.54 12.99 7.04
C TYR A 148 -4.57 13.50 6.05
N ASP A 149 -4.28 13.45 4.75
CA ASP A 149 -5.32 13.69 3.76
C ASP A 149 -6.43 12.64 3.86
N HIS A 150 -7.65 13.14 3.81
CA HIS A 150 -8.88 12.40 3.98
C HIS A 150 -9.60 12.17 2.65
N PHE A 151 -8.98 12.54 1.53
CA PHE A 151 -9.49 12.21 0.22
C PHE A 151 -9.28 10.71 -0.13
N PRO A 152 -10.26 10.05 -0.77
CA PRO A 152 -11.65 10.49 -0.95
C PRO A 152 -12.48 10.36 0.35
N GLU A 153 -13.57 11.12 0.47
CA GLU A 153 -14.37 11.24 1.71
C GLU A 153 -14.95 9.89 2.18
N ASP A 154 -15.27 9.00 1.25
CA ASP A 154 -15.81 7.67 1.49
C ASP A 154 -14.75 6.64 1.96
N ASN A 155 -13.47 7.03 2.00
CA ASN A 155 -12.39 6.22 2.57
C ASN A 155 -12.40 6.29 4.10
N MET A 156 -12.74 5.19 4.76
CA MET A 156 -12.81 5.13 6.22
C MET A 156 -11.46 5.00 6.94
N ILE A 157 -10.35 4.79 6.22
CA ILE A 157 -9.02 4.71 6.82
C ILE A 157 -8.51 6.13 7.10
N ARG A 158 -8.35 6.47 8.38
CA ARG A 158 -7.91 7.79 8.85
C ARG A 158 -6.66 7.66 9.72
N PHE A 159 -5.69 8.52 9.44
CA PHE A 159 -4.53 8.76 10.30
C PHE A 159 -4.69 10.12 10.96
N SER A 160 -4.24 10.24 12.20
CA SER A 160 -4.20 11.51 12.91
C SER A 160 -2.87 11.61 13.66
N PRO A 161 -2.32 12.83 13.84
CA PRO A 161 -1.21 13.04 14.73
C PRO A 161 -1.49 12.43 16.11
N ILE A 162 -0.46 11.83 16.71
CA ILE A 162 -0.55 11.38 18.09
C ILE A 162 -0.54 12.64 18.96
N SER A 163 -1.64 12.92 19.68
CA SER A 163 -1.67 13.93 20.73
C SER A 163 -1.36 13.29 22.07
N GLU A 164 -0.40 13.84 22.84
CA GLU A 164 -0.02 13.33 24.18
C GLU A 164 -1.23 13.21 25.13
N SER A 165 -2.23 14.08 24.96
CA SER A 165 -3.48 14.06 25.73
C SER A 165 -4.29 12.75 25.62
N LYS A 166 -4.11 11.97 24.54
CA LYS A 166 -4.79 10.67 24.35
C LYS A 166 -4.12 9.51 25.10
N TYR A 167 -2.91 9.73 25.64
CA TYR A 167 -2.14 8.71 26.36
C TYR A 167 -1.72 9.14 27.79
N GLY A 168 -2.08 10.34 28.24
CA GLY A 168 -1.77 10.89 29.57
C GLY A 168 -2.60 10.33 30.73
N MET A 169 -2.86 9.02 30.78
CA MET A 169 -3.38 8.34 31.98
C MET A 169 -2.56 7.08 32.23
N GLY A 170 -1.42 7.25 32.93
CA GLY A 170 -0.62 6.11 33.38
C GLY A 170 0.82 6.44 33.72
N THR A 171 1.09 7.39 34.61
CA THR A 171 2.33 7.40 35.41
C THR A 171 2.04 7.89 36.83
N ASP A 172 1.94 6.93 37.74
CA ASP A 172 2.59 6.88 39.06
C ASP A 172 2.57 8.12 39.97
N ASN A 173 1.67 8.10 40.95
CA ASN A 173 1.94 8.67 42.27
C ASN A 173 2.12 7.53 43.27
N ALA A 174 3.29 6.88 43.21
CA ALA A 174 3.77 5.94 44.22
C ALA A 174 5.23 6.24 44.55
N SER A 175 5.47 7.29 45.35
CA SER A 175 6.58 7.33 46.34
C SER A 175 6.66 8.71 46.97
N ASN A 176 6.07 8.87 48.16
CA ASN A 176 6.72 9.65 49.21
C ASN A 176 6.31 9.08 50.58
N VAL A 177 6.92 7.95 50.93
CA VAL A 177 7.03 7.49 52.31
C VAL A 177 8.45 7.77 52.76
N GLY A 178 8.59 8.56 53.82
CA GLY A 178 9.80 8.61 54.65
C GLY A 178 10.45 9.99 54.76
N THR A 179 10.06 10.75 55.79
CA THR A 179 10.95 11.12 56.91
C THR A 179 10.17 11.97 57.93
N ALA A 180 9.85 11.36 59.08
CA ALA A 180 10.01 11.88 60.45
C ALA A 180 9.65 10.77 61.44
#